data_AF-A0A737SL24-F1
#
_entry.id   AF-A0A737SL24-F1
#
_cell.length_a   1.000
_cell.length_b   1.000
_cell.length_c   1.000
_cell.angle_alpha   90.00
_cell.angle_beta   90.00
_cell.angle_gamma   90.00
#
_symmetry.space_group_name_H-M   'P 1'
#
loop_
_entity.id
_entity.type
_entity.pdbx_description
1 polymer ?
#
loop_
_entity_poly.entity_id
_entity_poly.type
_entity_poly.pdbx_seq_one_letter_code
_entity_poly.pdbx_strand_id
1 'polypeptide(L)'
;HYALTIVPRIALLGYTKGSEIYLNQSVIEVVEQVLRKHGLEGPDFEFRLSREYPSRELITQWRETDLEFIQRLLAEVGIYWRYEMDSRLEQDVVIFQDSQQQYEFGVTLPLRNQAGMSDSGQ
;
A
#
# COMPACT_ATOMS: atom_id res chain seq x y z
N HIS A 1 -32.55 5.59 6.65
CA HIS A 1 -31.14 6.02 6.86
C HIS A 1 -30.24 5.13 6.03
N TYR A 2 -29.29 5.71 5.30
CA TYR A 2 -28.27 4.99 4.54
C TYR A 2 -26.88 5.37 5.06
N ALA A 3 -25.95 4.43 4.98
CA ALA A 3 -24.54 4.63 5.27
C ALA A 3 -23.70 3.99 4.16
N LEU A 4 -22.57 4.61 3.85
CA LEU A 4 -21.59 4.15 2.89
C LEU A 4 -20.20 4.24 3.53
N THR A 5 -19.33 3.27 3.24
CA THR A 5 -17.91 3.32 3.59
C THR A 5 -17.10 3.34 2.31
N ILE A 6 -16.20 4.31 2.19
CA ILE A 6 -15.27 4.44 1.07
C ILE A 6 -13.95 3.77 1.49
N VAL A 7 -13.44 2.89 0.63
CA VAL A 7 -12.18 2.18 0.83
C VAL A 7 -11.38 2.20 -0.48
N PRO A 8 -10.03 2.14 -0.42
CA PRO A 8 -9.21 2.02 -1.63
C PRO A 8 -9.44 0.66 -2.31
N ARG A 9 -9.12 0.56 -3.61
CA ARG A 9 -9.36 -0.66 -4.40
C ARG A 9 -8.62 -1.88 -3.82
N ILE A 10 -7.41 -1.69 -3.30
CA ILE A 10 -6.62 -2.77 -2.68
C ILE A 10 -7.33 -3.41 -1.47
N ALA A 11 -8.25 -2.70 -0.80
CA ALA A 11 -9.01 -3.27 0.31
C ALA A 11 -9.93 -4.43 -0.13
N LEU A 12 -10.31 -4.47 -1.41
CA LEU A 12 -11.16 -5.54 -1.95
C LEU A 12 -10.46 -6.91 -1.96
N LEU A 13 -9.12 -6.94 -1.93
CA LEU A 13 -8.34 -8.18 -1.82
C LEU A 13 -8.59 -8.91 -0.48
N GLY A 14 -9.19 -8.24 0.51
CA GLY A 14 -9.64 -8.85 1.75
C GLY A 14 -10.85 -9.80 1.58
N TYR A 15 -11.51 -9.80 0.43
CA TYR A 15 -12.65 -10.70 0.14
C TYR A 15 -12.26 -11.98 -0.60
N THR A 16 -11.01 -12.12 -1.01
CA THR A 16 -10.52 -13.32 -1.69
C THR A 16 -9.53 -14.04 -0.80
N LYS A 17 -9.77 -15.34 -0.59
CA LYS A 17 -8.98 -16.19 0.31
C LYS A 17 -8.55 -17.44 -0.44
N GLY A 18 -7.28 -17.81 -0.29
CA GLY A 18 -6.70 -18.91 -1.05
C GLY A 18 -5.55 -19.62 -0.37
N SER A 19 -5.06 -20.64 -1.06
CA SER A 19 -3.77 -21.27 -0.81
C SER A 19 -3.07 -21.44 -2.16
N GLU A 20 -1.88 -20.86 -2.30
CA GLU A 20 -1.15 -20.81 -3.57
C GLU A 20 0.36 -20.92 -3.31
N ILE A 21 1.10 -21.48 -4.27
CA ILE A 21 2.55 -21.69 -4.20
C ILE A 21 3.22 -20.89 -5.32
N TYR A 22 4.21 -20.08 -4.95
CA TYR A 22 5.06 -19.32 -5.87
C TYR A 22 6.49 -19.82 -5.73
N LEU A 23 7.11 -20.19 -6.85
CA LEU A 23 8.45 -20.78 -6.90
C LEU A 23 9.41 -19.83 -7.61
N ASN A 24 10.62 -19.69 -7.08
CA ASN A 24 11.72 -18.92 -7.67
C ASN A 24 11.34 -17.47 -8.04
N GLN A 25 10.55 -16.83 -7.17
CA GLN A 25 10.07 -15.45 -7.35
C GLN A 25 10.42 -14.59 -6.14
N SER A 26 10.69 -13.32 -6.39
CA SER A 26 10.86 -12.30 -5.37
C SER A 26 9.52 -11.93 -4.73
N VAL A 27 9.57 -11.30 -3.56
CA VAL A 27 8.36 -10.76 -2.92
C VAL A 27 7.64 -9.76 -3.83
N ILE A 28 8.39 -8.98 -4.61
CA ILE A 28 7.82 -7.95 -5.50
C ILE A 28 7.03 -8.60 -6.63
N GLU A 29 7.62 -9.61 -7.29
CA GLU A 29 6.97 -10.35 -8.37
C GLU A 29 5.67 -11.02 -7.88
N VAL A 30 5.70 -11.65 -6.71
CA VAL A 30 4.51 -12.29 -6.13
C VAL A 30 3.42 -11.27 -5.81
N VAL A 31 3.77 -10.14 -5.17
CA VAL A 31 2.80 -9.08 -4.86
C VAL A 31 2.21 -8.51 -6.14
N GLU A 32 3.03 -8.23 -7.15
CA GLU A 32 2.56 -7.77 -8.46
C GLU A 32 1.60 -8.79 -9.11
N GLN A 33 1.94 -10.08 -9.09
CA GLN A 33 1.09 -11.13 -9.64
C GLN A 33 -0.28 -11.18 -8.95
N VAL A 34 -0.32 -11.04 -7.62
CA VAL A 34 -1.57 -11.00 -6.85
C VAL A 34 -2.37 -9.74 -7.20
N LEU A 35 -1.76 -8.57 -7.28
CA LEU A 35 -2.46 -7.34 -7.67
C LEU A 35 -3.08 -7.47 -9.07
N ARG A 36 -2.33 -7.99 -10.04
CA ARG A 36 -2.80 -8.20 -11.42
C ARG A 36 -3.91 -9.24 -11.52
N LYS A 37 -3.90 -10.28 -10.69
CA LYS A 37 -5.00 -11.25 -10.57
C LYS A 37 -6.33 -10.58 -10.19
N HIS A 38 -6.28 -9.45 -9.49
CA HIS A 38 -7.44 -8.62 -9.13
C HIS A 38 -7.75 -7.49 -10.12
N GLY A 39 -7.12 -7.49 -11.30
CA GLY A 39 -7.35 -6.48 -12.34
C GLY A 39 -6.76 -5.11 -12.00
N LEU A 40 -5.81 -5.03 -11.07
CA LEU A 40 -4.98 -3.85 -10.89
C LEU A 40 -3.89 -3.87 -11.96
N GLU A 41 -3.76 -2.78 -12.73
CA GLU A 41 -2.81 -2.66 -13.83
C GLU A 41 -1.79 -1.55 -13.61
N GLY A 42 -0.94 -1.28 -14.61
CA GLY A 42 0.18 -0.35 -14.51
C GLY A 42 -0.10 1.00 -13.83
N PRO A 43 -1.23 1.69 -14.10
CA PRO A 43 -1.50 2.97 -13.45
C PRO A 43 -2.16 2.84 -12.06
N ASP A 44 -2.48 1.63 -11.61
CA ASP A 44 -3.14 1.37 -10.32
C ASP A 44 -2.14 1.16 -9.17
N PHE A 45 -0.89 0.84 -9.49
CA PHE A 45 0.16 0.68 -8.48
C PHE A 45 1.55 0.98 -9.01
N GLU A 46 2.45 1.35 -8.08
CA GLU A 46 3.83 1.67 -8.40
C GLU A 46 4.77 1.13 -7.32
N PHE A 47 5.89 0.54 -7.74
CA PHE A 47 6.98 0.14 -6.86
C PHE A 47 8.10 1.19 -6.91
N ARG A 48 8.18 2.04 -5.87
CA ARG A 48 9.28 2.98 -5.66
C ARG A 48 10.23 2.38 -4.63
N LEU A 49 11.08 1.46 -5.05
CA LEU A 49 11.97 0.73 -4.15
C LEU A 49 13.42 1.19 -4.34
N SER A 50 14.15 1.29 -3.23
CA SER A 50 15.55 1.72 -3.18
C SER A 50 16.51 0.53 -3.11
N ARG A 51 15.97 -0.67 -2.83
CA ARG A 51 16.70 -1.92 -2.65
C ARG A 51 16.22 -2.96 -3.66
N GLU A 52 17.11 -3.87 -4.00
CA GLU A 52 16.76 -5.09 -4.71
C GLU A 52 16.27 -6.16 -3.73
N TYR A 53 15.24 -6.90 -4.11
CA TYR A 53 14.65 -7.96 -3.31
C TYR A 53 14.89 -9.30 -4.01
N PRO A 54 15.70 -10.20 -3.44
CA PRO A 54 16.08 -11.43 -4.11
C PRO A 54 14.90 -12.40 -4.25
N SER A 55 14.97 -13.23 -5.29
CA SER A 55 14.04 -14.35 -5.46
C SER A 55 14.15 -15.33 -4.31
N ARG A 56 13.00 -15.85 -3.87
CA ARG A 56 12.91 -16.94 -2.89
C ARG A 56 12.61 -18.24 -3.62
N GLU A 57 13.18 -19.34 -3.14
CA GLU A 57 12.91 -20.68 -3.69
C GLU A 57 11.41 -21.02 -3.62
N LEU A 58 10.77 -20.69 -2.50
CA LEU A 58 9.37 -20.97 -2.23
C LEU A 58 8.73 -19.83 -1.42
N ILE A 59 7.59 -19.34 -1.91
CA ILE A 59 6.64 -18.50 -1.16
C ILE A 59 5.30 -19.23 -1.15
N THR A 60 4.67 -19.32 0.02
CA THR A 60 3.37 -19.96 0.20
C THR A 60 2.37 -18.97 0.76
N GLN A 61 1.22 -18.87 0.12
CA GLN A 61 0.00 -18.34 0.70
C GLN A 61 -0.77 -19.51 1.30
N TRP A 62 -1.13 -19.44 2.59
CA TRP A 62 -1.84 -20.55 3.24
C TRP A 62 -3.04 -20.08 4.04
N ARG A 63 -4.24 -20.32 3.49
CA ARG A 63 -5.52 -20.05 4.16
C ARG A 63 -5.59 -18.63 4.74
N GLU A 64 -5.09 -17.66 3.98
CA GLU A 64 -5.13 -16.22 4.28
C GLU A 64 -5.73 -15.48 3.08
N THR A 65 -6.26 -14.29 3.31
CA THR A 65 -6.76 -13.41 2.23
C THR A 65 -5.60 -12.89 1.40
N ASP A 66 -5.88 -12.47 0.16
CA ASP A 66 -4.85 -11.89 -0.70
C ASP A 66 -4.28 -10.59 -0.10
N LEU A 67 -5.11 -9.82 0.61
CA LEU A 67 -4.66 -8.63 1.35
C LEU A 67 -3.76 -8.99 2.54
N GLU A 68 -4.14 -9.95 3.37
CA GLU A 68 -3.30 -10.43 4.49
C GLU A 68 -1.96 -10.98 3.98
N PHE A 69 -2.00 -11.72 2.87
CA PHE A 69 -0.80 -12.27 2.23
C PHE A 69 0.18 -11.18 1.80
N ILE A 70 -0.31 -10.17 1.07
CA ILE A 70 0.51 -9.03 0.64
C ILE A 70 1.05 -8.26 1.86
N GLN A 71 0.20 -8.00 2.87
CA GLN A 71 0.62 -7.31 4.11
C GLN A 71 1.76 -8.05 4.80
N ARG A 72 1.63 -9.37 4.96
CA ARG A 72 2.64 -10.22 5.59
C ARG A 72 3.95 -10.21 4.79
N LEU A 73 3.90 -10.45 3.49
CA LEU A 73 5.10 -10.50 2.64
C LEU A 73 5.87 -9.18 2.63
N LEU A 74 5.17 -8.05 2.54
CA LEU A 74 5.80 -6.73 2.49
C LEU A 74 6.36 -6.33 3.86
N ALA A 75 5.66 -6.64 4.96
CA ALA A 75 6.16 -6.41 6.30
C ALA A 75 7.46 -7.19 6.60
N GLU A 76 7.57 -8.44 6.13
CA GLU A 76 8.78 -9.27 6.31
C GLU A 76 10.05 -8.63 5.73
N VAL A 77 9.90 -7.85 4.65
CA VAL A 77 11.04 -7.26 3.92
C VAL A 77 11.16 -5.74 4.12
N GLY A 78 10.32 -5.17 4.99
CA GLY A 78 10.36 -3.75 5.35
C GLY A 78 9.83 -2.81 4.25
N ILE A 79 8.89 -3.27 3.43
CA ILE A 79 8.17 -2.43 2.47
C ILE A 79 6.88 -1.95 3.11
N TYR A 80 6.68 -0.64 3.10
CA TYR A 80 5.41 -0.01 3.44
C TYR A 80 4.70 0.44 2.18
N TRP A 81 3.43 0.83 2.31
CA TRP A 81 2.71 1.44 1.20
C TRP A 81 1.77 2.53 1.66
N ARG A 82 1.36 3.35 0.70
CA ARG A 82 0.29 4.34 0.83
C ARG A 82 -0.54 4.34 -0.45
N TYR A 83 -1.72 4.94 -0.40
CA TYR A 83 -2.51 5.21 -1.59
C TYR A 83 -2.66 6.71 -1.77
N GLU A 84 -2.59 7.15 -3.02
CA GLU A 84 -2.78 8.54 -3.42
C GLU A 84 -3.90 8.62 -4.46
N MET A 85 -4.55 9.77 -4.56
CA MET A 85 -5.44 10.05 -5.69
C MET A 85 -4.60 10.67 -6.81
N ASP A 86 -4.48 9.98 -7.95
CA ASP A 86 -3.92 10.59 -9.15
C ASP A 86 -4.96 11.57 -9.72
N SER A 87 -4.66 12.87 -9.67
CA SER A 87 -5.57 13.93 -10.12
C SER A 87 -5.74 14.00 -11.64
N ARG A 88 -4.85 13.37 -12.42
CA ARG A 88 -4.94 13.31 -13.89
C ARG A 88 -5.80 12.14 -14.35
N LEU A 89 -5.69 11.01 -13.65
CA LEU A 89 -6.39 9.77 -13.97
C LEU A 89 -7.70 9.61 -13.18
N GLU A 90 -7.93 10.46 -12.17
CA GLU A 90 -9.07 10.41 -11.26
C GLU A 90 -9.26 9.04 -10.58
N GLN A 91 -8.15 8.39 -10.24
CA GLN A 91 -8.14 7.06 -9.63
C GLN A 91 -7.13 6.95 -8.50
N ASP A 92 -7.37 6.03 -7.56
CA ASP A 92 -6.40 5.71 -6.52
C ASP A 92 -5.24 4.88 -7.08
N VAL A 93 -4.02 5.26 -6.69
CA VAL A 93 -2.78 4.53 -6.98
C VAL A 93 -2.15 4.05 -5.68
N VAL A 94 -1.76 2.77 -5.62
CA VAL A 94 -1.04 2.19 -4.49
C VAL A 94 0.46 2.29 -4.71
N ILE A 95 1.18 2.95 -3.80
CA ILE A 95 2.62 3.20 -3.94
C ILE A 95 3.36 2.42 -2.86
N PHE A 96 4.18 1.46 -3.29
CA PHE A 96 5.02 0.62 -2.44
C PHE A 96 6.43 1.22 -2.30
N GLN A 97 6.93 1.31 -1.08
CA GLN A 97 8.08 2.12 -0.69
C GLN A 97 8.90 1.45 0.42
N ASP A 98 10.22 1.70 0.45
CA ASP A 98 11.16 1.05 1.39
C ASP A 98 12.15 2.02 2.05
N SER A 99 12.07 3.31 1.72
CA SER A 99 12.99 4.33 2.19
C SER A 99 12.26 5.53 2.78
N GLN A 100 12.81 6.07 3.87
CA GLN A 100 12.30 7.29 4.49
C GLN A 100 12.45 8.51 3.58
N GLN A 101 13.39 8.50 2.64
CA GLN A 101 13.57 9.61 1.68
C GLN A 101 12.33 9.84 0.81
N GLN A 102 11.42 8.88 0.79
CA GLN A 102 10.22 8.91 -0.03
C GLN A 102 9.00 9.47 0.72
N TYR A 103 9.16 9.86 1.99
CA TYR A 103 8.18 10.67 2.70
C TYR A 103 8.13 12.09 2.16
N GLU A 104 6.98 12.74 2.35
CA GLU A 104 6.85 14.17 2.07
C GLU A 104 7.44 14.97 3.24
N PHE A 105 8.51 15.72 2.95
CA PHE A 105 9.17 16.59 3.91
C PHE A 105 8.81 18.05 3.68
N GLY A 106 8.98 18.89 4.70
CA GLY A 106 8.74 20.33 4.59
C GLY A 106 7.27 20.75 4.72
N VAL A 107 6.37 19.82 5.05
CA VAL A 107 4.97 20.12 5.35
C VAL A 107 4.88 20.87 6.67
N THR A 108 4.41 22.11 6.63
CA THR A 108 4.15 22.92 7.83
C THR A 108 2.65 22.98 8.09
N LEU A 109 2.20 22.42 9.21
CA LEU A 109 0.80 22.49 9.63
C LEU A 109 0.62 23.59 10.69
N PRO A 110 -0.38 24.47 10.57
CA PRO A 110 -0.63 25.50 11.57
C PRO A 110 -1.12 24.85 12.87
N LEU A 111 -0.41 25.07 13.98
CA LEU A 111 -0.87 24.66 15.30
C LEU A 111 -1.96 25.62 15.78
N ARG A 112 -3.20 25.14 15.90
CA ARG A 112 -4.32 25.90 16.45
C ARG A 112 -4.74 25.32 17.80
N ASN A 113 -4.75 26.15 18.84
CA ASN A 113 -5.26 25.77 20.15
C ASN A 113 -6.78 25.50 20.05
N GLN A 114 -7.24 24.35 20.58
CA GLN A 114 -8.66 23.98 20.59
C GLN A 114 -9.53 24.98 21.35
N ALA A 115 -8.96 25.74 22.30
CA ALA A 115 -9.67 26.77 23.06
C ALA A 115 -10.06 28.02 22.24
N GLY A 116 -9.65 28.11 20.96
CA GLY A 116 -10.00 29.21 20.06
C GLY A 116 -9.32 30.56 20.38
N MET A 117 -8.60 30.65 21.50
CA MET A 117 -7.74 31.79 21.80
C MET A 117 -6.40 31.61 21.09
N SER A 118 -6.18 32.42 20.04
CA SER A 118 -4.82 32.70 19.58
C SER A 118 -4.11 33.47 20.68
N ASP A 119 -3.03 32.91 21.24
CA ASP A 119 -2.09 33.68 22.05
C ASP A 119 -1.26 34.57 21.11
N SER A 120 -1.93 35.55 20.48
CA SER A 120 -1.26 36.66 19.80
C SER A 120 -0.98 37.73 20.86
N GLY A 121 -0.12 37.37 21.80
CA GLY A 121 0.53 38.29 22.73
C GLY A 121 1.93 38.61 22.23
N GLN A 122 2.05 39.23 21.04
CA GLN A 122 3.13 40.10 20.53
C GLN A 122 3.15 40.12 19.00
#